data_AF-A0A6B1HB74-F1
#
_entry.id   AF-A0A6B1HB74-F1
#
_cell.length_a   1.000
_cell.length_b   1.000
_cell.length_c   1.000
_cell.angle_alpha   90.00
_cell.angle_beta   90.00
_cell.angle_gamma   90.00
#
_symmetry.space_group_name_H-M   'P 1'
#
loop_
_entity.id
_entity.type
_entity.pdbx_description
1 polymer ?
#
loop_
_entity_poly.entity_id
_entity_poly.type
_entity_poly.pdbx_seq_one_letter_code
_entity_poly.pdbx_strand_id
1 'polypeptide(L)'
;MATFVPAVAAAMGVHSETIPYFPSASDPDLQGFVRVINHSEEDRQVSIQATDDSGTIFESITLDIGADQTVHFNSADLELGNFAKGLSAGVGAGTGDWRLEIAGEANVQTLAYIRTLWDGFLTAMMDTVPRIGNRHHVPVFNPGSNVNQLSRLRLVNPKDEAAEVAVVGIDDDGTESEANLTVPAYSALTVTAAELEADGLGDGRGKWQLVLIADAPLIAVNLMSTPTGHVTNLSSSPTLRWRGLVVAEESRCPEAKYDRDEYGSSYRSREDDIIEELGAIFDPYTGICYDSGSETTIDHMVGLHQAHHSEMCFADTETKRTFGGDILNLTLAAGEVNSRKGSQDAFDWMPEMNKCWFAQRMVDVRLKYGMTVDKAEAQALELVLAGCESTEMVKPDCASED
;
A
#
# COMPACT_ATOMS: atom_id res chain seq x y z
N MET A 1 25.97 1.94 19.12
CA MET A 1 24.91 1.16 18.44
C MET A 1 23.77 2.11 18.16
N ALA A 2 23.73 2.69 16.97
CA ALA A 2 22.60 3.49 16.55
C ALA A 2 21.61 2.55 15.87
N THR A 3 20.52 2.22 16.56
CA THR A 3 19.35 1.59 15.95
C THR A 3 18.81 2.54 14.89
N PHE A 4 18.54 2.01 13.70
CA PHE A 4 17.92 2.77 12.62
C PHE A 4 16.49 3.10 13.06
N VAL A 5 16.21 4.37 13.36
CA VAL A 5 14.88 4.81 13.80
C VAL A 5 14.12 5.29 12.56
N PRO A 6 13.01 4.65 12.16
CA PRO A 6 12.24 5.01 10.96
C PRO A 6 11.82 6.48 10.91
N ALA A 7 11.60 7.10 12.08
CA ALA A 7 11.22 8.50 12.20
C ALA A 7 12.34 9.49 11.81
N VAL A 8 13.61 9.08 11.86
CA VAL A 8 14.75 9.93 11.45
C VAL A 8 14.96 9.88 9.94
N ALA A 9 14.67 8.75 9.30
CA ALA A 9 14.76 8.57 7.83
C ALA A 9 13.73 9.41 7.06
N ALA A 10 12.50 9.52 7.58
CA ALA A 10 11.43 10.33 6.97
C ALA A 10 11.75 11.83 6.92
N ALA A 11 12.59 12.33 7.83
CA ALA A 11 13.01 13.74 7.85
C ALA A 11 14.12 14.08 6.83
N MET A 12 14.73 13.08 6.18
CA MET A 12 15.86 13.23 5.26
C MET A 12 15.54 12.84 3.80
N GLY A 13 14.28 12.53 3.47
CA GLY A 13 13.93 12.06 2.12
C GLY A 13 14.46 10.67 1.78
N VAL A 14 14.80 9.88 2.80
CA VAL A 14 15.29 8.50 2.66
C VAL A 14 14.08 7.56 2.54
N HIS A 15 13.97 6.86 1.42
CA HIS A 15 12.99 5.80 1.19
C HIS A 15 13.55 4.49 1.73
N SER A 16 12.72 3.69 2.42
CA SER A 16 13.10 2.37 2.94
C SER A 16 12.13 1.33 2.42
N GLU A 17 12.65 0.26 1.84
CA GLU A 17 11.88 -0.89 1.38
C GLU A 17 12.25 -2.14 2.17
N THR A 18 11.22 -2.82 2.68
CA THR A 18 11.37 -4.11 3.34
C THR A 18 11.22 -5.24 2.33
N ILE A 19 12.20 -6.14 2.29
CA ILE A 19 12.12 -7.42 1.61
C ILE A 19 11.81 -8.48 2.68
N PRO A 20 10.57 -8.97 2.76
CA PRO A 20 10.13 -9.81 3.87
C PRO A 20 10.69 -11.24 3.82
N TYR A 21 11.13 -11.68 2.64
CA TYR A 21 11.68 -13.01 2.42
C TYR A 21 12.80 -13.01 1.38
N PHE A 22 13.98 -13.43 1.82
CA PHE A 22 15.15 -13.58 0.96
C PHE A 22 15.94 -14.85 1.39
N PRO A 23 15.95 -15.91 0.56
CA PRO A 23 16.55 -17.20 0.93
C PRO A 23 18.02 -17.08 1.29
N SER A 24 18.48 -17.90 2.24
CA SER A 24 19.92 -18.03 2.54
C SER A 24 20.70 -18.53 1.33
N ALA A 25 22.01 -18.26 1.28
CA ALA A 25 22.88 -18.82 0.24
C ALA A 25 23.04 -20.34 0.37
N SER A 26 22.66 -20.91 1.52
CA SER A 26 22.67 -22.34 1.79
C SER A 26 21.40 -23.08 1.35
N ASP A 27 20.36 -22.36 0.91
CA ASP A 27 19.14 -22.99 0.40
C ASP A 27 19.46 -23.82 -0.86
N PRO A 28 19.10 -25.12 -0.89
CA PRO A 28 19.46 -26.00 -2.00
C PRO A 28 18.61 -25.79 -3.26
N ASP A 29 17.44 -25.18 -3.13
CA ASP A 29 16.42 -25.08 -4.18
C ASP A 29 16.17 -23.64 -4.63
N LEU A 30 16.39 -22.67 -3.74
CA LEU A 30 16.05 -21.27 -3.94
C LEU A 30 17.28 -20.37 -3.84
N GLN A 31 17.22 -19.25 -4.55
CA GLN A 31 18.19 -18.18 -4.40
C GLN A 31 17.48 -16.83 -4.43
N GLY A 32 17.70 -16.03 -3.41
CA GLY A 32 17.28 -14.63 -3.38
C GLY A 32 18.01 -13.82 -4.44
N PHE A 33 17.29 -12.87 -5.05
CA PHE A 33 17.81 -11.99 -6.08
C PHE A 33 17.18 -10.60 -5.96
N VAL A 34 17.99 -9.58 -5.69
CA VAL A 34 17.56 -8.18 -5.63
C VAL A 34 18.09 -7.44 -6.84
N ARG A 35 17.24 -6.64 -7.49
CA ARG A 35 17.63 -5.58 -8.43
C ARG A 35 17.44 -4.24 -7.77
N VAL A 36 18.41 -3.35 -7.95
CA VAL A 36 18.32 -1.96 -7.52
C VAL A 36 18.60 -1.07 -8.73
N ILE A 37 17.66 -0.17 -9.02
CA ILE A 37 17.64 0.69 -10.20
C ILE A 37 17.72 2.14 -9.73
N ASN A 38 18.77 2.84 -10.13
CA ASN A 38 18.87 4.28 -9.97
C ASN A 38 18.23 4.96 -11.18
N HIS A 39 17.19 5.77 -10.97
CA HIS A 39 16.51 6.54 -12.02
C HIS A 39 17.01 7.99 -12.12
N SER A 40 18.13 8.31 -11.48
CA SER A 40 18.72 9.65 -11.47
C SER A 40 20.07 9.71 -12.18
N GLU A 41 20.44 10.89 -12.66
CA GLU A 41 21.70 11.19 -13.34
C GLU A 41 22.92 11.33 -12.39
N GLU A 42 22.74 11.06 -11.09
CA GLU A 42 23.79 11.12 -10.08
C GLU A 42 24.06 9.73 -9.51
N ASP A 43 25.30 9.47 -9.10
CA ASP A 43 25.64 8.27 -8.35
C ASP A 43 24.89 8.26 -7.00
N ARG A 44 24.38 7.09 -6.64
CA ARG A 44 23.63 6.84 -5.40
C ARG A 44 24.28 5.72 -4.62
N GLN A 45 24.00 5.72 -3.32
CA GLN A 45 24.33 4.62 -2.43
C GLN A 45 23.08 4.20 -1.66
N VAL A 46 22.88 2.89 -1.50
CA VAL A 46 21.85 2.35 -0.61
C VAL A 46 22.49 1.59 0.54
N SER A 47 21.87 1.68 1.72
CA SER A 47 22.18 0.87 2.90
C SER A 47 21.32 -0.38 2.89
N ILE A 48 21.92 -1.53 3.18
CA ILE A 48 21.25 -2.83 3.29
C ILE A 48 21.46 -3.34 4.71
N GLN A 49 20.39 -3.50 5.48
CA GLN A 49 20.40 -4.16 6.78
C GLN A 49 19.74 -5.53 6.65
N ALA A 50 20.45 -6.58 7.07
CA ALA A 50 19.92 -7.94 7.08
C ALA A 50 19.54 -8.35 8.50
N THR A 51 18.38 -8.98 8.65
CA THR A 51 17.98 -9.71 9.86
C THR A 51 17.72 -11.17 9.48
N ASP A 52 18.29 -12.10 10.24
CA ASP A 52 18.01 -13.53 10.02
C ASP A 52 16.71 -13.97 10.72
N ASP A 53 16.24 -15.18 10.44
CA ASP A 53 14.99 -15.70 11.01
C ASP A 53 15.04 -15.82 12.54
N SER A 54 16.22 -15.86 13.17
CA SER A 54 16.37 -15.86 14.63
C SER A 54 16.15 -14.49 15.26
N GLY A 55 16.06 -13.43 14.45
CA GLY A 55 15.97 -12.03 14.90
C GLY A 55 17.33 -11.37 15.10
N THR A 56 18.42 -11.98 14.66
CA THR A 56 19.76 -11.38 14.73
C THR A 56 19.88 -10.32 13.64
N ILE A 57 20.05 -9.06 14.05
CA ILE A 57 20.27 -7.92 13.14
C ILE A 57 21.77 -7.76 12.89
N PHE A 58 22.18 -7.85 11.63
CA PHE A 58 23.57 -7.74 11.21
C PHE A 58 23.97 -6.29 10.92
N GLU A 59 25.28 -6.04 10.90
CA GLU A 59 25.81 -4.73 10.53
C GLU A 59 25.39 -4.36 9.10
N SER A 60 24.94 -3.12 8.91
CA SER A 60 24.52 -2.64 7.60
C SER A 60 25.69 -2.58 6.64
N ILE A 61 25.49 -3.09 5.42
CA ILE A 61 26.41 -2.92 4.31
C ILE A 61 25.86 -1.88 3.34
N THR A 62 26.68 -1.44 2.39
CA THR A 62 26.28 -0.48 1.36
C THR A 62 26.42 -1.06 -0.03
N LEU A 63 25.62 -0.54 -0.95
CA LEU A 63 25.67 -0.85 -2.37
C LEU A 63 25.75 0.46 -3.16
N ASP A 64 26.87 0.64 -3.85
CA ASP A 64 27.09 1.79 -4.75
C ASP A 64 26.43 1.53 -6.11
N ILE A 65 25.74 2.55 -6.63
CA ILE A 65 24.95 2.49 -7.86
C ILE A 65 25.20 3.76 -8.65
N GLY A 66 25.81 3.66 -9.82
CA GLY A 66 26.06 4.81 -10.68
C GLY A 66 24.79 5.46 -11.22
N ALA A 67 24.93 6.66 -11.78
CA ALA A 67 23.89 7.36 -12.54
C ALA A 67 23.21 6.44 -13.58
N ASP A 68 21.87 6.43 -13.61
CA ASP A 68 21.02 5.58 -14.47
C ASP A 68 21.36 4.07 -14.45
N GLN A 69 22.13 3.61 -13.46
CA GLN A 69 22.62 2.25 -13.39
C GLN A 69 21.58 1.32 -12.77
N THR A 70 21.53 0.10 -13.28
CA THR A 70 20.94 -1.03 -12.56
C THR A 70 22.03 -1.97 -12.06
N VAL A 71 22.01 -2.26 -10.76
CA VAL A 71 22.82 -3.30 -10.14
C VAL A 71 21.92 -4.40 -9.58
N HIS A 72 22.52 -5.56 -9.28
CA HIS A 72 21.78 -6.66 -8.66
C HIS A 72 22.72 -7.46 -7.77
N PHE A 73 22.18 -8.10 -6.73
CA PHE A 73 22.91 -9.05 -5.89
C PHE A 73 22.02 -10.25 -5.55
N ASN A 74 22.64 -11.40 -5.31
CA ASN A 74 21.94 -12.62 -4.91
C ASN A 74 22.29 -13.03 -3.47
N SER A 75 21.72 -14.14 -2.97
CA SER A 75 22.00 -14.65 -1.63
C SER A 75 23.49 -14.84 -1.32
N ALA A 76 24.27 -15.37 -2.27
CA ALA A 76 25.70 -15.55 -2.08
C ALA A 76 26.45 -14.20 -2.06
N ASP A 77 26.05 -13.25 -2.91
CA ASP A 77 26.60 -11.90 -2.90
C ASP A 77 26.30 -11.18 -1.57
N LEU A 78 25.10 -11.37 -0.99
CA LEU A 78 24.71 -10.80 0.31
C LEU A 78 25.59 -11.37 1.43
N GLU A 79 25.73 -12.70 1.52
CA GLU A 79 26.42 -13.35 2.64
C GLU A 79 27.96 -13.24 2.53
N LEU A 80 28.51 -13.38 1.31
CA LEU A 80 29.96 -13.41 1.08
C LEU A 80 30.54 -12.05 0.64
N GLY A 81 29.68 -11.14 0.19
CA GLY A 81 30.06 -9.85 -0.39
C GLY A 81 30.43 -9.97 -1.87
N ASN A 82 30.27 -8.86 -2.60
CA ASN A 82 30.71 -8.77 -3.99
C ASN A 82 31.06 -7.33 -4.41
N PHE A 83 32.32 -6.94 -4.18
CA PHE A 83 32.83 -5.60 -4.53
C PHE A 83 32.71 -5.27 -6.02
N ALA A 84 32.77 -6.27 -6.91
CA ALA A 84 32.62 -6.03 -8.34
C ALA A 84 31.19 -5.61 -8.74
N LYS A 85 30.21 -5.83 -7.86
CA LYS A 85 28.81 -5.40 -8.02
C LYS A 85 28.46 -4.16 -7.19
N GLY A 86 29.44 -3.53 -6.54
CA GLY A 86 29.26 -2.34 -5.71
C GLY A 86 28.95 -2.61 -4.24
N LEU A 87 28.90 -3.87 -3.78
CA LEU A 87 28.71 -4.17 -2.36
C LEU A 87 29.98 -3.87 -1.57
N SER A 88 29.85 -3.18 -0.43
CA SER A 88 30.98 -2.81 0.42
C SER A 88 31.49 -3.95 1.31
N ALA A 89 30.68 -4.97 1.56
CA ALA A 89 31.04 -6.19 2.29
C ALA A 89 29.97 -7.28 2.07
N GLY A 90 30.16 -8.44 2.70
CA GLY A 90 29.09 -9.42 2.92
C GLY A 90 28.62 -9.38 4.39
N VAL A 91 27.36 -9.73 4.63
CA VAL A 91 26.79 -9.74 6.00
C VAL A 91 27.19 -10.98 6.81
N GLY A 92 27.77 -11.99 6.17
CA GLY A 92 28.07 -13.29 6.77
C GLY A 92 26.89 -14.26 6.72
N ALA A 93 27.11 -15.48 7.23
CA ALA A 93 26.06 -16.48 7.34
C ALA A 93 25.15 -16.21 8.55
N GLY A 94 23.86 -16.47 8.41
CA GLY A 94 22.84 -16.31 9.45
C GLY A 94 22.12 -17.62 9.79
N THR A 95 21.08 -17.51 10.61
CA THR A 95 20.18 -18.62 10.94
C THR A 95 18.91 -18.52 10.13
N GLY A 96 18.64 -19.54 9.30
CA GLY A 96 17.46 -19.55 8.43
C GLY A 96 17.60 -18.55 7.28
N ASP A 97 16.47 -18.00 6.84
CA ASP A 97 16.41 -17.04 5.75
C ASP A 97 16.51 -15.60 6.25
N TRP A 98 16.50 -14.66 5.32
CA TRP A 98 16.73 -13.24 5.58
C TRP A 98 15.47 -12.41 5.40
N ARG A 99 15.34 -11.38 6.24
CA ARG A 99 14.61 -10.14 5.96
C ARG A 99 15.63 -9.05 5.66
N LEU A 100 15.40 -8.25 4.63
CA LEU A 100 16.26 -7.11 4.30
C LEU A 100 15.50 -5.80 4.45
N GLU A 101 16.16 -4.79 4.99
CA GLU A 101 15.74 -3.39 4.89
C GLU A 101 16.72 -2.68 3.97
N ILE A 102 16.23 -2.15 2.85
CA ILE A 102 17.03 -1.39 1.88
C ILE A 102 16.61 0.07 1.96
N ALA A 103 17.51 0.90 2.47
CA ALA A 103 17.30 2.33 2.64
C ALA A 103 18.16 3.13 1.65
N GLY A 104 17.56 4.06 0.94
CA GLY A 104 18.23 4.87 -0.08
C GLY A 104 17.60 6.25 -0.25
N GLU A 105 18.25 7.09 -1.04
CA GLU A 105 17.71 8.38 -1.44
C GLU A 105 16.56 8.24 -2.45
N ALA A 106 15.79 9.31 -2.68
CA ALA A 106 14.73 9.33 -3.68
C ALA A 106 15.25 8.91 -5.08
N ASN A 107 14.36 8.35 -5.91
CA ASN A 107 14.64 7.82 -7.27
C ASN A 107 15.44 6.52 -7.34
N VAL A 108 15.68 5.84 -6.22
CA VAL A 108 16.19 4.45 -6.23
C VAL A 108 15.02 3.48 -6.04
N GLN A 109 14.85 2.57 -6.99
CA GLN A 109 13.82 1.52 -6.97
C GLN A 109 14.44 0.17 -6.64
N THR A 110 13.82 -0.58 -5.72
CA THR A 110 14.23 -1.94 -5.37
C THR A 110 13.18 -2.96 -5.84
N LEU A 111 13.65 -4.10 -6.34
CA LEU A 111 12.82 -5.23 -6.75
C LEU A 111 13.45 -6.53 -6.24
N ALA A 112 12.71 -7.30 -5.44
CA ALA A 112 13.17 -8.59 -4.94
C ALA A 112 12.45 -9.76 -5.59
N TYR A 113 13.23 -10.79 -5.90
CA TYR A 113 12.80 -12.02 -6.50
C TYR A 113 13.41 -13.21 -5.77
N ILE A 114 12.75 -14.36 -5.91
CA ILE A 114 13.35 -15.66 -5.66
C ILE A 114 13.49 -16.39 -6.97
N ARG A 115 14.68 -16.95 -7.19
CA ARG A 115 15.01 -17.80 -8.31
C ARG A 115 15.00 -19.26 -7.88
N THR A 116 14.20 -20.08 -8.54
CA THR A 116 14.32 -21.54 -8.44
C THR A 116 15.60 -21.99 -9.14
N LEU A 117 16.48 -22.69 -8.44
CA LEU A 117 17.83 -23.02 -8.92
C LEU A 117 17.85 -24.04 -10.06
N TRP A 118 16.83 -24.91 -10.11
CA TRP A 118 16.77 -25.99 -11.09
C TRP A 118 16.56 -25.50 -12.53
N ASP A 119 15.70 -24.50 -12.74
CA ASP A 119 15.33 -24.02 -14.08
C ASP A 119 15.42 -22.49 -14.25
N GLY A 120 15.75 -21.77 -13.18
CA GLY A 120 15.91 -20.32 -13.18
C GLY A 120 14.60 -19.54 -13.13
N PHE A 121 13.45 -20.18 -12.87
CA PHE A 121 12.17 -19.48 -12.74
C PHE A 121 12.24 -18.39 -11.66
N LEU A 122 11.69 -17.20 -11.95
CA LEU A 122 11.70 -16.05 -11.05
C LEU A 122 10.30 -15.76 -10.51
N THR A 123 10.22 -15.54 -9.21
CA THR A 123 8.99 -15.15 -8.50
C THR A 123 9.24 -13.84 -7.77
N ALA A 124 8.37 -12.84 -7.96
CA ALA A 124 8.44 -11.59 -7.21
C ALA A 124 8.09 -11.82 -5.72
N MET A 125 8.87 -11.22 -4.82
CA MET A 125 8.78 -11.48 -3.37
C MET A 125 8.58 -10.23 -2.51
N MET A 126 8.24 -9.11 -3.13
CA MET A 126 7.96 -7.86 -2.42
C MET A 126 6.56 -7.81 -1.80
N ASP A 127 5.60 -8.57 -2.36
CA ASP A 127 4.21 -8.51 -1.90
C ASP A 127 4.03 -9.15 -0.52
N THR A 128 3.25 -8.48 0.32
CA THR A 128 2.87 -8.91 1.67
C THR A 128 1.35 -8.97 1.79
N VAL A 129 0.85 -9.78 2.72
CA VAL A 129 -0.58 -9.98 2.92
C VAL A 129 -1.18 -8.66 3.45
N PRO A 130 -2.15 -8.06 2.75
CA PRO A 130 -2.74 -6.80 3.16
C PRO A 130 -3.25 -6.85 4.60
N ARG A 131 -2.98 -5.76 5.32
CA ARG A 131 -3.42 -5.56 6.70
C ARG A 131 -4.55 -4.54 6.75
N ILE A 132 -5.66 -4.89 7.41
CA ILE A 132 -6.75 -3.98 7.73
C ILE A 132 -6.91 -3.97 9.27
N GLY A 133 -6.62 -2.84 9.91
CA GLY A 133 -6.58 -2.76 11.38
C GLY A 133 -5.47 -3.65 11.96
N ASN A 134 -5.81 -4.68 12.73
CA ASN A 134 -4.88 -5.70 13.24
C ASN A 134 -5.05 -7.08 12.56
N ARG A 135 -5.75 -7.12 11.42
CA ARG A 135 -6.09 -8.34 10.70
C ARG A 135 -5.35 -8.44 9.38
N HIS A 136 -4.83 -9.63 9.06
CA HIS A 136 -4.37 -9.97 7.72
C HIS A 136 -5.27 -11.06 7.14
N HIS A 137 -5.70 -10.87 5.89
CA HIS A 137 -6.59 -11.81 5.21
C HIS A 137 -5.83 -12.61 4.16
N VAL A 138 -5.74 -13.92 4.37
CA VAL A 138 -5.14 -14.89 3.43
C VAL A 138 -6.28 -15.61 2.72
N PRO A 139 -6.62 -15.25 1.48
CA PRO A 139 -7.85 -15.72 0.83
C PRO A 139 -7.80 -17.19 0.43
N VAL A 140 -6.61 -17.73 0.22
CA VAL A 140 -6.40 -19.13 -0.17
C VAL A 140 -5.15 -19.67 0.54
N PHE A 141 -5.34 -20.80 1.21
CA PHE A 141 -4.29 -21.60 1.82
C PHE A 141 -4.68 -23.08 1.65
N ASN A 142 -3.88 -23.87 0.93
CA ASN A 142 -4.20 -25.27 0.68
C ASN A 142 -4.05 -26.10 1.96
N PRO A 143 -4.86 -27.15 2.15
CA PRO A 143 -4.75 -28.01 3.32
C PRO A 143 -3.41 -28.76 3.34
N GLY A 144 -2.96 -29.20 4.51
CA GLY A 144 -1.71 -29.94 4.71
C GLY A 144 -1.68 -31.28 3.96
N SER A 145 -2.84 -31.84 3.66
CA SER A 145 -2.98 -33.01 2.79
C SER A 145 -2.59 -32.75 1.32
N ASN A 146 -2.51 -31.49 0.88
CA ASN A 146 -2.11 -31.13 -0.48
C ASN A 146 -0.58 -30.99 -0.62
N VAL A 147 0.09 -32.14 -0.78
CA VAL A 147 1.55 -32.22 -0.88
C VAL A 147 2.15 -31.71 -2.20
N ASN A 148 1.33 -31.51 -3.23
CA ASN A 148 1.80 -31.00 -4.53
C ASN A 148 1.80 -29.46 -4.60
N GLN A 149 1.11 -28.81 -3.67
CA GLN A 149 0.95 -27.36 -3.59
C GLN A 149 0.99 -26.93 -2.12
N LEU A 150 2.15 -27.15 -1.51
CA LEU A 150 2.40 -26.92 -0.09
C LEU A 150 2.23 -25.43 0.22
N SER A 151 1.26 -25.09 1.06
CA SER A 151 1.07 -23.71 1.53
C SER A 151 1.93 -23.45 2.74
N ARG A 152 2.59 -22.28 2.73
CA ARG A 152 3.46 -21.79 3.80
C ARG A 152 3.09 -20.35 4.12
N LEU A 153 2.98 -20.05 5.40
CA LEU A 153 2.76 -18.71 5.90
C LEU A 153 4.03 -18.24 6.59
N ARG A 154 4.68 -17.23 6.05
CA ARG A 154 5.83 -16.57 6.67
C ARG A 154 5.37 -15.34 7.43
N LEU A 155 5.63 -15.31 8.73
CA LEU A 155 5.30 -14.24 9.65
C LEU A 155 6.60 -13.59 10.11
N VAL A 156 6.67 -12.27 9.99
CA VAL A 156 7.87 -11.48 10.26
C VAL A 156 7.50 -10.44 11.30
N ASN A 157 8.18 -10.49 12.45
CA ASN A 157 8.01 -9.52 13.51
C ASN A 157 9.10 -8.43 13.41
N PRO A 158 8.74 -7.17 13.12
CA PRO A 158 9.70 -6.07 13.07
C PRO A 158 9.94 -5.38 14.42
N LYS A 159 9.32 -5.86 15.51
CA LYS A 159 9.35 -5.23 16.84
C LYS A 159 10.31 -5.95 17.80
N ASP A 160 10.70 -5.24 18.85
CA ASP A 160 11.56 -5.71 19.95
C ASP A 160 10.83 -6.55 21.01
N GLU A 161 9.53 -6.76 20.85
CA GLU A 161 8.71 -7.60 21.70
C GLU A 161 8.13 -8.76 20.87
N ALA A 162 7.82 -9.88 21.53
CA ALA A 162 7.15 -11.00 20.88
C ALA A 162 5.74 -10.58 20.44
N ALA A 163 5.30 -11.08 19.29
CA ALA A 163 3.95 -10.89 18.79
C ALA A 163 3.16 -12.21 18.95
N GLU A 164 1.99 -12.13 19.58
CA GLU A 164 1.03 -13.23 19.64
C GLU A 164 0.08 -13.12 18.45
N VAL A 165 -0.12 -14.24 17.75
CA VAL A 165 -0.87 -14.31 16.50
C VAL A 165 -1.91 -15.41 16.58
N ALA A 166 -3.18 -15.04 16.65
CA ALA A 166 -4.28 -15.98 16.44
C ALA A 166 -4.48 -16.17 14.94
N VAL A 167 -4.42 -17.43 14.49
CA VAL A 167 -4.66 -17.84 13.11
C VAL A 167 -6.02 -18.49 13.06
N VAL A 168 -7.04 -17.73 12.64
CA VAL A 168 -8.39 -18.24 12.44
C VAL A 168 -8.47 -18.82 11.02
N GLY A 169 -8.68 -20.12 10.90
CA GLY A 169 -8.93 -20.81 9.65
C GLY A 169 -10.42 -21.03 9.44
N ILE A 170 -10.92 -20.74 8.23
CA ILE A 170 -12.29 -21.06 7.81
C ILE A 170 -12.19 -21.96 6.60
N ASP A 171 -12.78 -23.15 6.69
CA ASP A 171 -12.77 -24.12 5.59
C ASP A 171 -13.86 -23.83 4.53
N ASP A 172 -13.92 -24.62 3.46
CA ASP A 172 -14.88 -24.40 2.35
C ASP A 172 -16.34 -24.65 2.78
N ASP A 173 -16.58 -25.38 3.87
CA ASP A 173 -17.91 -25.58 4.46
C ASP A 173 -18.29 -24.39 5.40
N GLY A 174 -17.37 -23.43 5.61
CA GLY A 174 -17.56 -22.28 6.50
C GLY A 174 -17.31 -22.60 7.97
N THR A 175 -16.66 -23.72 8.27
CA THR A 175 -16.32 -24.12 9.64
C THR A 175 -15.07 -23.40 10.10
N GLU A 176 -15.17 -22.68 11.22
CA GLU A 176 -14.04 -21.96 11.80
C GLU A 176 -13.27 -22.81 12.82
N SER A 177 -11.95 -22.73 12.78
CA SER A 177 -11.02 -23.26 13.78
C SER A 177 -9.87 -22.28 13.99
N GLU A 178 -9.12 -22.44 15.08
CA GLU A 178 -8.07 -21.49 15.44
C GLU A 178 -6.80 -22.23 15.89
N ALA A 179 -5.65 -21.75 15.43
CA ALA A 179 -4.32 -22.08 15.92
C ALA A 179 -3.64 -20.82 16.46
N ASN A 180 -2.70 -20.95 17.39
CA ASN A 180 -2.05 -19.82 18.04
C ASN A 180 -0.53 -19.91 17.85
N LEU A 181 0.06 -18.82 17.34
CA LEU A 181 1.50 -18.73 17.09
C LEU A 181 2.10 -17.57 17.88
N THR A 182 3.34 -17.75 18.33
CA THR A 182 4.16 -16.67 18.89
C THR A 182 5.33 -16.41 17.97
N VAL A 183 5.52 -15.15 17.55
CA VAL A 183 6.67 -14.73 16.74
C VAL A 183 7.59 -13.88 17.63
N PRO A 184 8.78 -14.38 18.04
CA PRO A 184 9.70 -13.64 18.88
C PRO A 184 10.09 -12.25 18.33
N ALA A 185 10.67 -11.43 19.20
CA ALA A 185 11.19 -10.13 18.81
C ALA A 185 12.15 -10.23 17.60
N TYR A 186 11.95 -9.36 16.61
CA TYR A 186 12.73 -9.22 15.38
C TYR A 186 12.77 -10.44 14.44
N SER A 187 12.24 -11.58 14.85
CA SER A 187 12.39 -12.85 14.18
C SER A 187 11.39 -13.04 13.04
N ALA A 188 11.58 -14.13 12.31
CA ALA A 188 10.60 -14.60 11.35
C ALA A 188 10.34 -16.10 11.55
N LEU A 189 9.08 -16.48 11.38
CA LEU A 189 8.59 -17.84 11.50
C LEU A 189 7.92 -18.22 10.19
N THR A 190 8.23 -19.39 9.63
CA THR A 190 7.50 -19.95 8.49
C THR A 190 6.81 -21.23 8.91
N VAL A 191 5.49 -21.27 8.81
CA VAL A 191 4.67 -22.44 9.15
C VAL A 191 3.97 -22.98 7.91
N THR A 192 3.85 -24.31 7.83
CA THR A 192 3.10 -25.01 6.79
C THR A 192 1.65 -25.20 7.17
N ALA A 193 0.79 -25.50 6.19
CA ALA A 193 -0.58 -25.93 6.47
C ALA A 193 -0.65 -27.14 7.40
N ALA A 194 0.19 -28.16 7.18
CA ALA A 194 0.20 -29.35 8.03
C ALA A 194 0.56 -29.04 9.49
N GLU A 195 1.44 -28.06 9.74
CA GLU A 195 1.77 -27.60 11.10
C GLU A 195 0.60 -26.84 11.74
N LEU A 196 -0.05 -25.94 11.02
CA LEU A 196 -1.24 -25.22 11.51
C LEU A 196 -2.43 -26.16 11.79
N GLU A 197 -2.64 -27.16 10.94
CA GLU A 197 -3.67 -28.19 11.13
C GLU A 197 -3.39 -29.03 12.37
N ALA A 198 -2.14 -29.39 12.62
CA ALA A 198 -1.72 -30.10 13.82
C ALA A 198 -1.82 -29.25 15.10
N ASP A 199 -1.67 -27.92 14.99
CA ASP A 199 -1.62 -26.98 16.12
C ASP A 199 -2.97 -26.32 16.47
N GLY A 200 -4.05 -26.69 15.78
CA GLY A 200 -5.40 -26.30 16.19
C GLY A 200 -6.43 -26.22 15.07
N LEU A 201 -6.01 -26.01 13.82
CA LEU A 201 -6.99 -25.88 12.72
C LEU A 201 -7.72 -27.20 12.42
N GLY A 202 -7.09 -28.35 12.65
CA GLY A 202 -7.60 -29.67 12.28
C GLY A 202 -7.59 -29.92 10.76
N ASP A 203 -8.14 -31.04 10.31
CA ASP A 203 -8.03 -31.44 8.89
C ASP A 203 -8.94 -30.66 7.92
N GLY A 204 -9.93 -29.94 8.45
CA GLY A 204 -10.89 -29.11 7.68
C GLY A 204 -11.60 -29.81 6.52
N ARG A 205 -12.34 -29.02 5.73
CA ARG A 205 -12.95 -29.43 4.47
C ARG A 205 -12.52 -28.50 3.34
N GLY A 206 -11.78 -29.04 2.37
CA GLY A 206 -11.37 -28.28 1.20
C GLY A 206 -10.18 -27.37 1.47
N LYS A 207 -10.22 -26.13 0.97
CA LYS A 207 -9.17 -25.13 1.22
C LYS A 207 -9.51 -24.28 2.43
N TRP A 208 -8.49 -23.64 2.97
CA TRP A 208 -8.63 -22.66 4.03
C TRP A 208 -8.60 -21.24 3.46
N GLN A 209 -9.43 -20.36 4.01
CA GLN A 209 -9.09 -18.95 4.13
C GLN A 209 -8.59 -18.72 5.55
N LEU A 210 -7.57 -17.88 5.72
CA LEU A 210 -7.04 -17.54 7.05
C LEU A 210 -7.26 -16.06 7.37
N VAL A 211 -7.57 -15.78 8.63
CA VAL A 211 -7.56 -14.44 9.21
C VAL A 211 -6.53 -14.44 10.34
N LEU A 212 -5.44 -13.71 10.14
CA LEU A 212 -4.40 -13.55 11.15
C LEU A 212 -4.73 -12.33 12.00
N ILE A 213 -4.79 -12.51 13.31
CA ILE A 213 -5.06 -11.44 14.27
C ILE A 213 -3.84 -11.35 15.18
N ALA A 214 -3.04 -10.29 14.99
CA ALA A 214 -1.84 -10.05 15.79
C ALA A 214 -2.07 -8.94 16.82
N ASP A 215 -1.46 -9.06 17.98
CA ASP A 215 -1.47 -8.03 19.03
C ASP A 215 -0.46 -6.90 18.78
N ALA A 216 0.56 -7.15 17.95
CA ALA A 216 1.57 -6.20 17.50
C ALA A 216 1.61 -6.11 15.95
N PRO A 217 2.20 -5.05 15.38
CA PRO A 217 2.43 -4.96 13.94
C PRO A 217 3.24 -6.15 13.41
N LEU A 218 2.66 -6.86 12.45
CA LEU A 218 3.25 -8.05 11.82
C LEU A 218 3.31 -7.86 10.30
N ILE A 219 4.32 -8.43 9.67
CA ILE A 219 4.37 -8.58 8.21
C ILE A 219 4.10 -10.06 7.91
N ALA A 220 3.14 -10.35 7.03
CA ALA A 220 2.80 -11.72 6.64
C ALA A 220 3.02 -11.92 5.15
N VAL A 221 3.48 -13.10 4.76
CA VAL A 221 3.68 -13.52 3.37
C VAL A 221 3.03 -14.89 3.18
N ASN A 222 2.08 -14.98 2.25
CA ASN A 222 1.42 -16.21 1.82
C ASN A 222 2.18 -16.82 0.65
N LEU A 223 2.78 -17.98 0.87
CA LEU A 223 3.60 -18.68 -0.12
C LEU A 223 2.96 -20.03 -0.47
N MET A 224 3.10 -20.44 -1.71
CA MET A 224 2.80 -21.80 -2.15
C MET A 224 4.00 -22.36 -2.89
N SER A 225 4.42 -23.57 -2.56
CA SER A 225 5.51 -24.26 -3.24
C SER A 225 5.12 -25.61 -3.82
N THR A 226 5.85 -26.01 -4.84
CA THR A 226 5.75 -27.35 -5.44
C THR A 226 6.89 -28.24 -4.93
N PRO A 227 6.78 -29.58 -5.07
CA PRO A 227 7.89 -30.49 -4.82
C PRO A 227 9.14 -30.25 -5.69
N THR A 228 9.01 -29.47 -6.77
CA THR A 228 10.12 -29.11 -7.67
C THR A 228 10.82 -27.81 -7.24
N GLY A 229 10.57 -27.32 -6.03
CA GLY A 229 11.20 -26.10 -5.50
C GLY A 229 10.69 -24.80 -6.13
N HIS A 230 9.62 -24.85 -6.94
CA HIS A 230 9.00 -23.62 -7.39
C HIS A 230 8.23 -23.01 -6.23
N VAL A 231 8.34 -21.69 -6.09
CA VAL A 231 7.58 -20.93 -5.10
C VAL A 231 6.78 -19.86 -5.82
N THR A 232 5.56 -19.61 -5.38
CA THR A 232 4.77 -18.45 -5.79
C THR A 232 4.38 -17.65 -4.55
N ASN A 233 4.40 -16.33 -4.70
CA ASN A 233 3.87 -15.42 -3.70
C ASN A 233 2.38 -15.19 -3.98
N LEU A 234 1.53 -15.56 -3.04
CA LEU A 234 0.06 -15.39 -3.08
C LEU A 234 -0.40 -14.33 -2.06
N SER A 235 0.54 -13.50 -1.57
CA SER A 235 0.28 -12.49 -0.55
C SER A 235 -0.57 -11.35 -1.07
N SER A 236 -0.39 -11.00 -2.34
CA SER A 236 -1.30 -10.11 -3.01
C SER A 236 -2.67 -10.79 -3.09
N SER A 237 -3.57 -10.42 -2.17
CA SER A 237 -4.97 -10.35 -2.56
C SER A 237 -5.03 -9.40 -3.75
N PRO A 238 -5.88 -9.62 -4.76
CA PRO A 238 -6.07 -8.66 -5.85
C PRO A 238 -6.76 -7.39 -5.34
N THR A 239 -6.25 -6.76 -4.28
CA THR A 239 -6.37 -5.33 -4.05
C THR A 239 -5.48 -4.65 -5.09
N LEU A 240 -6.00 -4.60 -6.31
CA LEU A 240 -5.52 -3.74 -7.38
C LEU A 240 -5.26 -2.37 -6.75
N ARG A 241 -4.05 -1.84 -6.89
CA ARG A 241 -3.78 -0.46 -6.52
C ARG A 241 -3.70 0.37 -7.78
N TRP A 242 -4.32 1.54 -7.75
CA TRP A 242 -4.26 2.52 -8.83
C TRP A 242 -3.79 3.85 -8.23
N ARG A 243 -2.63 4.34 -8.68
CA ARG A 243 -1.99 5.57 -8.19
C ARG A 243 -1.89 5.65 -6.65
N GLY A 244 -1.58 4.52 -6.02
CA GLY A 244 -1.45 4.39 -4.56
C GLY A 244 -2.76 4.09 -3.83
N LEU A 245 -3.92 4.37 -4.45
CA LEU A 245 -5.24 4.06 -3.90
C LEU A 245 -5.53 2.56 -3.96
N VAL A 246 -6.22 2.05 -2.94
CA VAL A 246 -6.74 0.68 -2.96
C VAL A 246 -7.98 0.65 -3.84
N VAL A 247 -7.97 -0.19 -4.88
CA VAL A 247 -9.15 -0.40 -5.72
C VAL A 247 -10.08 -1.40 -5.04
N ALA A 248 -11.32 -0.98 -4.77
CA ALA A 248 -12.34 -1.76 -4.09
C ALA A 248 -13.76 -1.31 -4.46
N GLU A 249 -14.72 -2.23 -4.42
CA GLU A 249 -16.14 -1.93 -4.65
C GLU A 249 -16.71 -0.89 -3.67
N GLU A 250 -17.48 0.05 -4.22
CA GLU A 250 -18.13 1.16 -3.52
C GLU A 250 -19.43 0.68 -2.83
N SER A 251 -19.33 -0.23 -1.85
CA SER A 251 -20.49 -0.77 -1.11
C SER A 251 -20.13 -1.42 0.23
N ARG A 252 -18.96 -1.10 0.79
CA ARG A 252 -18.47 -1.76 2.01
C ARG A 252 -19.13 -1.25 3.29
N CYS A 253 -19.78 -0.10 3.21
CA CYS A 253 -20.36 0.61 4.34
C CYS A 253 -21.89 0.56 4.31
N PRO A 254 -22.57 0.23 5.43
CA PRO A 254 -24.03 0.23 5.47
C PRO A 254 -24.60 1.63 5.26
N GLU A 255 -25.49 1.79 4.26
CA GLU A 255 -26.20 3.06 4.00
C GLU A 255 -26.95 3.57 5.24
N ALA A 256 -27.55 2.65 6.01
CA ALA A 256 -28.29 3.00 7.23
C ALA A 256 -27.44 3.63 8.35
N LYS A 257 -26.11 3.62 8.21
CA LYS A 257 -25.16 4.26 9.16
C LYS A 257 -24.62 5.59 8.66
N TYR A 258 -25.02 6.05 7.47
CA TYR A 258 -24.61 7.35 6.99
C TYR A 258 -25.31 8.45 7.79
N ASP A 259 -24.52 9.30 8.43
CA ASP A 259 -24.98 10.52 9.09
C ASP A 259 -24.14 11.71 8.60
N ARG A 260 -24.79 12.64 7.88
CA ARG A 260 -24.15 13.84 7.34
C ARG A 260 -23.61 14.73 8.46
N ASP A 261 -24.23 14.74 9.63
CA ASP A 261 -23.86 15.65 10.72
C ASP A 261 -22.49 15.29 11.33
N GLU A 262 -22.03 14.03 11.17
CA GLU A 262 -20.69 13.60 11.58
C GLU A 262 -19.57 14.31 10.79
N TYR A 263 -19.85 14.78 9.58
CA TYR A 263 -18.90 15.53 8.74
C TYR A 263 -18.83 17.02 9.09
N GLY A 264 -19.71 17.49 9.97
CA GLY A 264 -19.75 18.87 10.43
C GLY A 264 -20.22 19.88 9.39
N SER A 265 -20.18 21.14 9.79
CA SER A 265 -20.67 22.29 9.02
C SER A 265 -19.61 23.34 8.73
N SER A 266 -18.34 23.05 9.06
CA SER A 266 -17.21 23.99 8.97
C SER A 266 -16.96 24.49 7.56
N TYR A 267 -17.26 23.71 6.51
CA TYR A 267 -17.16 24.18 5.12
C TYR A 267 -17.97 25.46 4.84
N ARG A 268 -19.08 25.70 5.56
CA ARG A 268 -19.91 26.90 5.35
C ARG A 268 -19.19 28.20 5.68
N SER A 269 -18.13 28.15 6.48
CA SER A 269 -17.29 29.31 6.79
C SER A 269 -15.99 29.34 5.99
N ARG A 270 -15.85 28.49 4.96
CA ARG A 270 -14.64 28.38 4.11
C ARG A 270 -14.76 29.13 2.79
N GLU A 271 -15.87 29.82 2.53
CA GLU A 271 -16.10 30.49 1.24
C GLU A 271 -14.98 31.45 0.88
N ASP A 272 -14.56 32.31 1.82
CA ASP A 272 -13.45 33.26 1.60
C ASP A 272 -12.12 32.54 1.34
N ASP A 273 -11.83 31.46 2.08
CA ASP A 273 -10.61 30.64 1.88
C ASP A 273 -10.59 30.01 0.47
N ILE A 274 -11.76 29.55 -0.02
CA ILE A 274 -11.90 28.98 -1.36
C ILE A 274 -11.74 30.07 -2.42
N ILE A 275 -12.36 31.24 -2.23
CA ILE A 275 -12.21 32.39 -3.13
C ILE A 275 -10.75 32.83 -3.20
N GLU A 276 -10.01 32.80 -2.08
CA GLU A 276 -8.58 33.08 -2.06
C GLU A 276 -7.78 32.05 -2.87
N GLU A 277 -8.05 30.74 -2.71
CA GLU A 277 -7.38 29.69 -3.50
C GLU A 277 -7.69 29.82 -5.00
N LEU A 278 -8.94 30.14 -5.34
CA LEU A 278 -9.39 30.29 -6.74
C LEU A 278 -8.93 31.62 -7.34
N GLY A 279 -8.80 32.67 -6.53
CA GLY A 279 -8.47 34.05 -6.93
C GLY A 279 -9.68 34.90 -7.33
N ALA A 280 -10.87 34.32 -7.40
CA ALA A 280 -12.14 34.99 -7.73
C ALA A 280 -13.33 34.11 -7.31
N ILE A 281 -14.55 34.64 -7.43
CA ILE A 281 -15.78 33.84 -7.33
C ILE A 281 -15.94 33.08 -8.65
N PHE A 282 -15.31 31.91 -8.70
CA PHE A 282 -15.06 31.17 -9.93
C PHE A 282 -15.58 29.73 -9.79
N ASP A 283 -16.37 29.27 -10.77
CA ASP A 283 -16.76 27.87 -10.88
C ASP A 283 -15.74 27.13 -11.78
N PRO A 284 -14.83 26.32 -11.23
CA PRO A 284 -13.83 25.62 -12.02
C PRO A 284 -14.42 24.50 -12.87
N TYR A 285 -15.66 24.06 -12.60
CA TYR A 285 -16.32 23.02 -13.38
C TYR A 285 -16.84 23.55 -14.72
N THR A 286 -17.28 24.81 -14.75
CA THR A 286 -17.83 25.47 -15.96
C THR A 286 -16.91 26.51 -16.57
N GLY A 287 -15.93 27.02 -15.80
CA GLY A 287 -15.06 28.11 -16.25
C GLY A 287 -15.70 29.50 -16.15
N ILE A 288 -16.81 29.65 -15.42
CA ILE A 288 -17.57 30.91 -15.31
C ILE A 288 -17.17 31.66 -14.03
N CYS A 289 -16.92 32.97 -14.15
CA CYS A 289 -16.76 33.89 -13.02
C CYS A 289 -18.11 34.53 -12.69
N TYR A 290 -18.34 34.82 -11.41
CA TYR A 290 -19.56 35.43 -10.89
C TYR A 290 -19.23 36.73 -10.13
N ASP A 291 -20.20 37.64 -10.07
CA ASP A 291 -20.04 38.90 -9.35
C ASP A 291 -20.35 38.75 -7.86
N SER A 292 -21.09 37.70 -7.49
CA SER A 292 -21.51 37.45 -6.11
C SER A 292 -21.42 35.97 -5.72
N GLY A 293 -20.95 35.69 -4.50
CA GLY A 293 -20.89 34.34 -3.94
C GLY A 293 -22.27 33.68 -3.85
N SER A 294 -23.34 34.50 -3.75
CA SER A 294 -24.73 34.03 -3.74
C SER A 294 -25.17 33.32 -5.03
N GLU A 295 -24.43 33.46 -6.13
CA GLU A 295 -24.65 32.77 -7.40
C GLU A 295 -24.00 31.37 -7.44
N THR A 296 -23.15 31.09 -6.46
CA THR A 296 -22.42 29.83 -6.32
C THR A 296 -22.77 29.11 -5.02
N THR A 297 -22.33 27.86 -4.93
CA THR A 297 -22.45 27.02 -3.74
C THR A 297 -21.12 26.29 -3.53
N ILE A 298 -20.82 25.95 -2.28
CA ILE A 298 -19.65 25.13 -1.96
C ILE A 298 -19.97 23.66 -2.29
N ASP A 299 -19.13 23.03 -3.11
CA ASP A 299 -19.14 21.60 -3.41
C ASP A 299 -18.03 20.88 -2.64
N HIS A 300 -18.30 19.63 -2.27
CA HIS A 300 -17.30 18.67 -1.82
C HIS A 300 -16.87 17.84 -3.03
N MET A 301 -15.63 17.99 -3.49
CA MET A 301 -15.14 17.31 -4.71
C MET A 301 -15.38 15.81 -4.62
N VAL A 302 -14.86 15.18 -3.57
CA VAL A 302 -15.32 13.88 -3.09
C VAL A 302 -16.52 14.12 -2.17
N GLY A 303 -17.72 13.81 -2.65
CA GLY A 303 -18.96 14.05 -1.92
C GLY A 303 -19.04 13.28 -0.60
N LEU A 304 -19.68 13.85 0.43
CA LEU A 304 -19.74 13.24 1.77
C LEU A 304 -20.37 11.84 1.79
N HIS A 305 -21.41 11.63 0.98
CA HIS A 305 -22.09 10.34 0.85
C HIS A 305 -21.24 9.31 0.10
N GLN A 306 -20.56 9.76 -0.96
CA GLN A 306 -19.57 8.97 -1.70
C GLN A 306 -18.44 8.53 -0.76
N ALA A 307 -17.88 9.46 0.01
CA ALA A 307 -16.79 9.20 0.94
C ALA A 307 -17.16 8.11 1.96
N HIS A 308 -18.40 8.15 2.47
CA HIS A 308 -18.92 7.13 3.39
C HIS A 308 -18.80 5.72 2.80
N HIS A 309 -19.07 5.54 1.50
CA HIS A 309 -18.97 4.25 0.82
C HIS A 309 -17.54 3.86 0.42
N SER A 310 -16.61 4.81 0.43
CA SER A 310 -15.19 4.62 0.16
C SER A 310 -14.32 4.63 1.43
N GLU A 311 -14.69 3.81 2.42
CA GLU A 311 -13.99 3.58 3.71
C GLU A 311 -14.18 4.66 4.79
N MET A 312 -14.73 5.84 4.49
CA MET A 312 -14.89 6.89 5.51
C MET A 312 -15.88 6.50 6.62
N CYS A 313 -16.74 5.49 6.41
CA CYS A 313 -17.61 4.99 7.48
C CYS A 313 -16.85 4.41 8.68
N PHE A 314 -15.60 3.98 8.49
CA PHE A 314 -14.74 3.46 9.56
C PHE A 314 -13.91 4.55 10.26
N ALA A 315 -13.86 5.76 9.70
CA ALA A 315 -13.14 6.88 10.29
C ALA A 315 -13.85 7.41 11.55
N ASP A 316 -13.07 7.97 12.48
CA ASP A 316 -13.64 8.68 13.61
C ASP A 316 -14.28 10.03 13.21
N THR A 317 -15.10 10.58 14.10
CA THR A 317 -15.82 11.83 13.85
C THR A 317 -14.88 13.02 13.63
N GLU A 318 -13.68 13.03 14.23
CA GLU A 318 -12.72 14.12 14.04
C GLU A 318 -12.15 14.12 12.63
N THR A 319 -11.81 12.95 12.10
CA THR A 319 -11.39 12.74 10.72
C THR A 319 -12.49 13.14 9.74
N LYS A 320 -13.74 12.71 9.99
CA LYS A 320 -14.91 13.09 9.17
C LYS A 320 -15.13 14.61 9.14
N ARG A 321 -15.00 15.29 10.28
CA ARG A 321 -15.10 16.76 10.36
C ARG A 321 -13.97 17.47 9.65
N THR A 322 -12.77 16.91 9.74
CA THR A 322 -11.59 17.42 9.03
C THR A 322 -11.82 17.31 7.53
N PHE A 323 -12.22 16.13 7.04
CA PHE A 323 -12.60 15.90 5.65
C PHE A 323 -13.70 16.85 5.16
N GLY A 324 -14.75 17.03 5.96
CA GLY A 324 -15.89 17.87 5.61
C GLY A 324 -15.57 19.37 5.52
N GLY A 325 -14.45 19.84 6.09
CA GLY A 325 -14.03 21.24 6.07
C GLY A 325 -12.67 21.49 5.45
N ASP A 326 -12.11 20.51 4.76
CA ASP A 326 -10.78 20.57 4.16
C ASP A 326 -10.81 21.30 2.83
N ILE A 327 -10.00 22.35 2.70
CA ILE A 327 -9.85 23.10 1.44
C ILE A 327 -9.37 22.19 0.29
N LEU A 328 -8.66 21.09 0.60
CA LEU A 328 -8.32 20.07 -0.40
C LEU A 328 -9.54 19.34 -0.99
N ASN A 329 -10.70 19.39 -0.34
CA ASN A 329 -11.92 18.75 -0.81
C ASN A 329 -13.03 19.75 -1.17
N LEU A 330 -12.78 21.06 -1.14
CA LEU A 330 -13.81 22.07 -1.34
C LEU A 330 -13.55 22.91 -2.60
N THR A 331 -14.62 23.30 -3.29
CA THR A 331 -14.59 24.29 -4.36
C THR A 331 -15.92 25.02 -4.50
N LEU A 332 -15.99 26.05 -5.35
CA LEU A 332 -17.24 26.73 -5.71
C LEU A 332 -17.83 26.14 -6.98
N ALA A 333 -19.15 26.02 -7.05
CA ALA A 333 -19.85 25.61 -8.26
C ALA A 333 -21.21 26.28 -8.35
N ALA A 334 -21.70 26.54 -9.57
CA ALA A 334 -23.08 26.99 -9.77
C ALA A 334 -24.05 25.99 -9.13
N GLY A 335 -25.12 26.49 -8.49
CA GLY A 335 -26.05 25.64 -7.74
C GLY A 335 -26.65 24.49 -8.56
N GLU A 336 -26.92 24.73 -9.86
CA GLU A 336 -27.40 23.68 -10.77
C GLU A 336 -26.32 22.64 -11.09
N VAL A 337 -25.07 23.05 -11.30
CA VAL A 337 -23.94 22.16 -11.59
C VAL A 337 -23.65 21.27 -10.39
N ASN A 338 -23.58 21.85 -9.19
CA ASN A 338 -23.39 21.14 -7.94
C ASN A 338 -24.53 20.13 -7.68
N SER A 339 -25.77 20.55 -7.94
CA SER A 339 -26.94 19.66 -7.81
C SER A 339 -26.91 18.49 -8.80
N ARG A 340 -26.45 18.72 -10.04
CA ARG A 340 -26.30 17.66 -11.05
C ARG A 340 -25.17 16.68 -10.71
N LYS A 341 -24.07 17.15 -10.12
CA LYS A 341 -22.99 16.30 -9.59
C LYS A 341 -23.48 15.46 -8.43
N GLY A 342 -24.05 16.10 -7.40
CA GLY A 342 -24.51 15.41 -6.19
C GLY A 342 -23.39 14.61 -5.52
N SER A 343 -23.64 13.32 -5.26
CA SER A 343 -22.68 12.38 -4.68
C SER A 343 -22.09 11.41 -5.71
N GLN A 344 -22.20 11.71 -7.01
CA GLN A 344 -21.60 10.87 -8.05
C GLN A 344 -20.08 10.93 -7.97
N ASP A 345 -19.46 9.80 -8.30
CA ASP A 345 -18.02 9.66 -8.46
C ASP A 345 -17.55 10.24 -9.81
N ALA A 346 -16.25 10.10 -10.10
CA ALA A 346 -15.67 10.57 -11.36
C ALA A 346 -16.02 9.70 -12.59
N PHE A 347 -16.62 8.52 -12.41
CA PHE A 347 -17.11 7.69 -13.51
C PHE A 347 -18.49 8.18 -13.99
N ASP A 348 -19.38 8.47 -13.05
CA ASP A 348 -20.74 8.92 -13.33
C ASP A 348 -20.82 10.41 -13.70
N TRP A 349 -19.91 11.23 -13.17
CA TRP A 349 -19.90 12.67 -13.43
C TRP A 349 -18.49 13.25 -13.58
N MET A 350 -18.30 14.12 -14.57
CA MET A 350 -17.04 14.83 -14.84
C MET A 350 -17.37 16.27 -15.26
N PRO A 351 -16.61 17.29 -14.80
CA PRO A 351 -16.87 18.67 -15.19
C PRO A 351 -16.62 18.94 -16.68
N GLU A 352 -17.22 20.01 -17.20
CA GLU A 352 -17.02 20.43 -18.59
C GLU A 352 -15.59 20.99 -18.79
N MET A 353 -15.13 21.78 -17.83
CA MET A 353 -13.79 22.39 -17.76
C MET A 353 -12.92 21.75 -16.66
N ASN A 354 -11.61 22.00 -16.70
CA ASN A 354 -10.65 21.60 -15.65
C ASN A 354 -10.65 20.10 -15.29
N LYS A 355 -10.94 19.21 -16.24
CA LYS A 355 -10.97 17.74 -16.00
C LYS A 355 -9.67 17.18 -15.40
N CYS A 356 -8.51 17.68 -15.86
CA CYS A 356 -7.20 17.25 -15.35
C CYS A 356 -6.98 17.62 -13.88
N TRP A 357 -7.28 18.87 -13.53
CA TRP A 357 -7.23 19.34 -12.15
C TRP A 357 -8.24 18.58 -11.28
N PHE A 358 -9.47 18.43 -11.75
CA PHE A 358 -10.51 17.70 -11.04
C PHE A 358 -10.09 16.26 -10.74
N ALA A 359 -9.62 15.53 -11.76
CA ALA A 359 -9.19 14.16 -11.62
C ALA A 359 -8.01 14.02 -10.65
N GLN A 360 -7.01 14.90 -10.72
CA GLN A 360 -5.88 14.88 -9.80
C GLN A 360 -6.31 15.20 -8.36
N ARG A 361 -7.16 16.23 -8.17
CA ARG A 361 -7.62 16.64 -6.84
C ARG A 361 -8.49 15.56 -6.18
N MET A 362 -9.30 14.83 -6.94
CA MET A 362 -10.02 13.63 -6.46
C MET A 362 -9.04 12.56 -5.93
N VAL A 363 -7.95 12.29 -6.67
CA VAL A 363 -6.90 11.35 -6.23
C VAL A 363 -6.23 11.83 -4.95
N ASP A 364 -5.86 13.11 -4.89
CA ASP A 364 -5.15 13.70 -3.74
C ASP A 364 -6.00 13.66 -2.46
N VAL A 365 -7.30 13.96 -2.57
CA VAL A 365 -8.24 13.84 -1.45
C VAL A 365 -8.32 12.40 -0.97
N ARG A 366 -8.55 11.44 -1.87
CA ARG A 366 -8.66 10.02 -1.50
C ARG A 366 -7.38 9.52 -0.84
N LEU A 367 -6.20 9.91 -1.34
CA LEU A 367 -4.92 9.54 -0.76
C LEU A 367 -4.76 10.11 0.65
N LYS A 368 -5.08 11.40 0.85
CA LYS A 368 -4.97 12.07 2.14
C LYS A 368 -5.83 11.39 3.22
N TYR A 369 -7.00 10.89 2.85
CA TYR A 369 -7.96 10.29 3.77
C TYR A 369 -7.97 8.76 3.76
N GLY A 370 -7.05 8.12 3.03
CA GLY A 370 -6.95 6.65 2.99
C GLY A 370 -8.18 5.96 2.40
N MET A 371 -8.87 6.62 1.47
CA MET A 371 -10.09 6.10 0.85
C MET A 371 -9.76 5.08 -0.23
N THR A 372 -10.74 4.21 -0.51
CA THR A 372 -10.72 3.38 -1.72
C THR A 372 -11.23 4.15 -2.94
N VAL A 373 -11.01 3.56 -4.10
CA VAL A 373 -11.56 3.96 -5.40
C VAL A 373 -12.13 2.70 -6.03
N ASP A 374 -13.30 2.73 -6.67
CA ASP A 374 -13.74 1.54 -7.39
C ASP A 374 -13.06 1.45 -8.76
N LYS A 375 -13.28 0.32 -9.43
CA LYS A 375 -12.60 0.03 -10.69
C LYS A 375 -13.05 0.94 -11.83
N ALA A 376 -14.33 1.29 -11.90
CA ALA A 376 -14.88 2.13 -12.95
C ALA A 376 -14.41 3.58 -12.77
N GLU A 377 -14.43 4.09 -11.54
CA GLU A 377 -13.90 5.40 -11.20
C GLU A 377 -12.40 5.51 -11.50
N ALA A 378 -11.59 4.52 -11.06
CA ALA A 378 -10.15 4.50 -11.34
C ALA A 378 -9.84 4.53 -12.85
N GLN A 379 -10.63 3.82 -13.67
CA GLN A 379 -10.47 3.82 -15.12
C GLN A 379 -10.86 5.16 -15.75
N ALA A 380 -11.94 5.79 -15.30
CA ALA A 380 -12.37 7.10 -15.78
C ALA A 380 -11.32 8.17 -15.45
N LEU A 381 -10.81 8.17 -14.22
CA LEU A 381 -9.76 9.08 -13.79
C LEU A 381 -8.45 8.85 -14.56
N GLU A 382 -8.03 7.60 -14.77
CA GLU A 382 -6.81 7.30 -15.55
C GLU A 382 -6.94 7.77 -16.99
N LEU A 383 -8.10 7.56 -17.62
CA LEU A 383 -8.34 7.99 -19.00
C LEU A 383 -8.16 9.51 -19.15
N VAL A 384 -8.63 10.28 -18.17
CA VAL A 384 -8.44 11.74 -18.15
C VAL A 384 -6.97 12.07 -17.90
N LEU A 385 -6.38 11.56 -16.81
CA LEU A 385 -5.03 11.89 -16.39
C LEU A 385 -3.95 11.52 -17.42
N ALA A 386 -4.12 10.41 -18.15
CA ALA A 386 -3.20 9.99 -19.20
C ALA A 386 -3.15 10.98 -20.39
N GLY A 387 -4.19 11.79 -20.57
CA GLY A 387 -4.27 12.83 -21.60
C GLY A 387 -3.86 14.23 -21.12
N CYS A 388 -3.45 14.38 -19.86
CA CYS A 388 -3.15 15.68 -19.26
C CYS A 388 -1.68 16.05 -19.41
N GLU A 389 -1.40 17.22 -20.00
CA GLU A 389 -0.05 17.82 -19.98
C GLU A 389 0.25 18.54 -18.66
N SER A 390 -0.79 18.99 -17.96
CA SER A 390 -0.74 19.61 -16.64
C SER A 390 -2.01 19.28 -15.86
N THR A 391 -1.89 19.20 -14.54
CA THR A 391 -3.01 19.05 -13.59
C THR A 391 -3.29 20.33 -12.82
N GLU A 392 -2.63 21.43 -13.16
CA GLU A 392 -2.95 22.74 -12.60
C GLU A 392 -4.32 23.22 -13.09
N MET A 393 -5.06 23.91 -12.23
CA MET A 393 -6.35 24.50 -12.58
C MET A 393 -6.14 25.63 -13.59
N VAL A 394 -6.87 25.56 -14.71
CA VAL A 394 -6.94 26.67 -15.66
C VAL A 394 -7.95 27.68 -15.12
N LYS A 395 -7.44 28.86 -14.78
CA LYS A 395 -8.21 30.00 -14.28
C LYS A 395 -8.38 31.02 -15.41
N PRO A 396 -9.61 31.46 -15.73
CA PRO A 396 -9.82 32.58 -16.62
C PRO A 396 -9.38 33.89 -15.95
N ASP A 397 -9.18 34.92 -16.76
CA ASP A 397 -9.02 36.27 -16.25
C ASP A 397 -10.39 36.79 -15.80
N CYS A 398 -10.68 36.67 -14.50
CA CYS A 398 -11.92 37.15 -13.90
C CYS A 398 -11.87 38.66 -13.57
N ALA A 399 -10.95 39.43 -14.15
CA ALA A 399 -10.94 40.88 -13.96
C ALA A 399 -12.28 41.48 -14.39
N SER A 400 -12.92 42.21 -13.47
CA SER A 400 -14.11 43.00 -13.77
C SER A 400 -13.77 44.02 -14.85
N GLU A 401 -14.34 43.87 -16.05
CA GLU A 401 -14.44 45.00 -16.97
C GLU A 401 -15.42 46.01 -16.33
N ASP A 402 -14.87 47.02 -15.67
CA ASP A 402 -15.60 48.18 -15.09
C ASP A 402 -16.48 48.91 -16.14
#